data_AF-A0AAD8RVH4-F1
#
_entry.id   AF-A0AAD8RVH4-F1
#
_cell.length_a   1.000
_cell.length_b   1.000
_cell.length_c   1.000
_cell.angle_alpha   90.00
_cell.angle_beta   90.00
_cell.angle_gamma   90.00
#
_symmetry.space_group_name_H-M   'P 1'
#
loop_
_entity.id
_entity.type
_entity.pdbx_description
1 polymer ?
#
loop_
_entity_poly.entity_id
_entity_poly.type
_entity_poly.pdbx_seq_one_letter_code
_entity_poly.pdbx_strand_id
1 'polypeptide(L)'
;MTPATRGLGKDRLPAPDPVGDRSSEEHFMRLRSAVKELDSAWYDATNNLMLTADARKALFEELLWEHRELAEAHDKCQVIPEASIDALREQLTAAQREKDQLIRQHQEELSAHKTSYQELKSQLIQLGLDHAKALKAAEADAAAKMDEALEDASNATVVLRAELEELAKARKGAEEKAARLEEEQKECNRLVLQTDTLAYRLFPDSQRFAVKKVDERRTAQGQANLAVPWTPYDHLVALSARVSHMRAIDRNLSDIPDVATQLFRTLWPGEEVPDTFSLISDRLKGAGKRIREWQCSAAHAGADSPSALLAPDYLDEEEDEAEEEPLGDAGAGDAPPEAPAA
;
A
#
# COMPACT_ATOMS: atom_id res chain seq x y z
N MET A 1 -25.85 32.20 102.58
CA MET A 1 -26.25 31.73 103.91
C MET A 1 -27.69 31.27 103.85
N THR A 2 -27.92 30.00 104.15
CA THR A 2 -29.19 29.44 104.61
C THR A 2 -29.40 29.83 106.11
N PRO A 3 -30.21 29.11 106.89
CA PRO A 3 -31.41 29.52 107.63
C PRO A 3 -31.15 29.85 109.12
N ALA A 4 -31.63 30.99 109.61
CA ALA A 4 -31.91 31.27 111.04
C ALA A 4 -32.57 32.65 111.05
N THR A 5 -33.80 32.85 111.48
CA THR A 5 -34.41 32.46 112.76
C THR A 5 -35.91 32.32 112.55
N ARG A 6 -36.52 31.14 112.77
CA ARG A 6 -37.13 30.74 114.06
C ARG A 6 -37.80 31.93 114.76
N GLY A 7 -39.11 31.97 114.97
CA GLY A 7 -40.09 30.92 114.74
C GLY A 7 -41.46 31.35 115.24
N LEU A 8 -42.35 30.37 115.22
CA LEU A 8 -43.69 30.36 115.79
C LEU A 8 -44.76 30.94 114.87
N GLY A 9 -45.09 30.16 113.84
CA GLY A 9 -46.48 30.05 113.44
C GLY A 9 -47.27 29.27 114.50
N LYS A 10 -48.47 29.78 114.78
CA LYS A 10 -49.75 29.10 114.99
C LYS A 10 -49.83 27.95 116.01
N ASP A 11 -50.96 27.92 116.71
CA ASP A 11 -51.45 26.81 117.54
C ASP A 11 -50.92 26.79 118.98
N ARG A 12 -51.53 27.66 119.80
CA ARG A 12 -51.54 27.59 121.27
C ARG A 12 -52.30 26.33 121.73
N LEU A 13 -51.62 25.19 121.75
CA LEU A 13 -51.97 24.08 122.63
C LEU A 13 -50.77 23.76 123.51
N PRO A 14 -50.87 23.97 124.85
CA PRO A 14 -49.88 23.43 125.76
C PRO A 14 -50.16 21.93 125.96
N ALA A 15 -49.21 21.11 125.53
CA ALA A 15 -49.07 19.74 126.06
C ALA A 15 -48.50 19.83 127.49
N PRO A 16 -49.00 18.99 128.42
CA PRO A 16 -48.69 19.06 129.85
C PRO A 16 -47.40 18.32 130.14
N ASP A 17 -46.65 18.74 131.15
CA ASP A 17 -45.70 17.87 131.85
C ASP A 17 -45.38 18.40 133.24
N PRO A 18 -44.86 17.56 134.16
CA PRO A 18 -45.53 17.31 135.40
C PRO A 18 -44.71 17.77 136.60
N VAL A 19 -45.40 17.86 137.74
CA VAL A 19 -44.94 17.52 139.09
C VAL A 19 -43.52 17.97 139.50
N GLY A 20 -43.48 18.86 140.50
CA GLY A 20 -42.43 18.82 141.51
C GLY A 20 -42.09 20.17 142.10
N ASP A 21 -42.60 20.41 143.32
CA ASP A 21 -42.35 21.59 144.15
C ASP A 21 -40.85 21.93 144.27
N ARG A 22 -40.50 23.20 144.00
CA ARG A 22 -39.15 23.75 144.23
C ARG A 22 -39.21 25.18 144.78
N SER A 23 -38.29 25.45 145.70
CA SER A 23 -38.29 26.48 146.74
C SER A 23 -38.09 27.93 146.25
N SER A 24 -38.61 28.86 147.06
CA SER A 24 -38.85 30.29 146.87
C SER A 24 -37.65 31.20 146.56
N GLU A 25 -36.41 30.70 146.61
CA GLU A 25 -35.21 31.53 146.44
C GLU A 25 -34.81 31.72 144.96
N GLU A 26 -35.04 30.70 144.12
CA GLU A 26 -34.79 30.79 142.67
C GLU A 26 -35.76 31.76 141.96
N HIS A 27 -36.96 31.96 142.52
CA HIS A 27 -37.97 32.85 141.93
C HIS A 27 -37.56 34.33 142.06
N PHE A 28 -36.99 34.72 143.20
CA PHE A 28 -36.59 36.11 143.43
C PHE A 28 -35.36 36.54 142.62
N MET A 29 -34.41 35.63 142.37
CA MET A 29 -33.25 35.93 141.52
C MET A 29 -33.63 36.09 140.05
N ARG A 30 -34.58 35.28 139.54
CA ARG A 30 -35.13 35.47 138.19
C ARG A 30 -35.86 36.78 138.02
N LEU A 31 -36.61 37.22 139.04
CA LEU A 31 -37.36 38.47 138.96
C LEU A 31 -36.43 39.70 138.84
N ARG A 32 -35.31 39.72 139.58
CA ARG A 32 -34.33 40.83 139.46
C ARG A 32 -33.60 40.84 138.11
N SER A 33 -33.31 39.67 137.54
CA SER A 33 -32.68 39.59 136.22
C SER A 33 -33.62 40.07 135.12
N ALA A 34 -34.91 39.70 135.20
CA ALA A 34 -35.92 40.11 134.23
C ALA A 34 -36.15 41.64 134.22
N VAL A 35 -36.10 42.31 135.37
CA VAL A 35 -36.25 43.78 135.45
C VAL A 35 -35.08 44.50 134.78
N LYS A 36 -33.84 44.02 134.93
CA LYS A 36 -32.67 44.60 134.26
C LYS A 36 -32.69 44.40 132.74
N GLU A 37 -33.18 43.25 132.28
CA GLU A 37 -33.37 43.00 130.85
C GLU A 37 -34.45 43.89 130.24
N LEU A 38 -35.53 44.15 130.99
CA LEU A 38 -36.60 45.04 130.52
C LEU A 38 -36.11 46.48 130.33
N ASP A 39 -35.29 46.99 131.27
CA ASP A 39 -34.77 48.36 131.23
C ASP A 39 -33.76 48.54 130.08
N SER A 40 -32.93 47.52 129.82
CA SER A 40 -31.99 47.51 128.69
C SER A 40 -32.72 47.43 127.35
N ALA A 41 -33.76 46.59 127.26
CA ALA A 41 -34.58 46.46 126.05
C ALA A 41 -35.37 47.74 125.73
N TRP A 42 -35.79 48.50 126.75
CA TRP A 42 -36.51 49.75 126.55
C TRP A 42 -35.60 50.84 125.95
N TYR A 43 -34.35 50.94 126.44
CA TYR A 43 -33.34 51.87 125.91
C TYR A 43 -32.93 51.55 124.46
N ASP A 44 -32.80 50.28 124.10
CA ASP A 44 -32.47 49.85 122.73
C ASP A 44 -33.62 50.08 121.74
N ALA A 45 -34.87 49.94 122.20
CA ALA A 45 -36.05 50.21 121.37
C ALA A 45 -36.21 51.70 121.04
N THR A 46 -35.83 52.61 121.94
CA THR A 46 -35.98 54.05 121.70
C THR A 46 -34.93 54.58 120.71
N ASN A 47 -33.69 54.09 120.75
CA ASN A 47 -32.65 54.51 119.82
C ASN A 47 -32.86 54.01 118.37
N ASN A 48 -33.46 52.83 118.19
CA ASN A 48 -33.73 52.30 116.85
C ASN A 48 -34.83 53.07 116.10
N LEU A 49 -35.79 53.69 116.80
CA LEU A 49 -36.85 54.48 116.17
C LEU A 49 -36.33 55.79 115.56
N MET A 50 -35.38 56.45 116.23
CA MET A 50 -34.77 57.70 115.74
C MET A 50 -33.91 57.50 114.47
N LEU A 51 -33.18 56.39 114.38
CA LEU A 51 -32.31 56.09 113.22
C LEU A 51 -33.09 55.75 111.93
N THR A 52 -34.39 55.42 112.01
CA THR A 52 -35.20 55.05 110.84
C THR A 52 -35.89 56.22 110.14
N ALA A 53 -35.94 57.40 110.74
CA ALA A 53 -36.58 58.57 110.14
C ALA A 53 -35.70 59.22 109.05
N ASP A 54 -34.41 59.36 109.30
CA ASP A 54 -33.47 59.98 108.35
C ASP A 54 -33.22 59.12 107.11
N ALA A 55 -33.18 57.78 107.26
CA ALA A 55 -33.05 56.85 106.15
C ALA A 55 -34.25 56.89 105.17
N ARG A 56 -35.47 57.17 105.67
CA ARG A 56 -36.67 57.26 104.81
C ARG A 56 -36.70 58.54 103.98
N LYS A 57 -36.11 59.63 104.45
CA LYS A 57 -36.07 60.90 103.72
C LYS A 57 -35.11 60.82 102.52
N ALA A 58 -33.96 60.16 102.68
CA ALA A 58 -32.98 59.98 101.59
C ALA A 58 -33.55 59.18 100.41
N LEU A 59 -34.25 58.07 100.69
CA LEU A 59 -34.88 57.24 99.65
C LEU A 59 -35.97 57.98 98.86
N PHE A 60 -36.67 58.93 99.49
CA PHE A 60 -37.74 59.69 98.82
C PHE A 60 -37.18 60.73 97.84
N GLU A 61 -36.04 61.35 98.14
CA GLU A 61 -35.40 62.29 97.22
C GLU A 61 -34.75 61.60 96.02
N GLU A 62 -34.20 60.41 96.21
CA GLU A 62 -33.65 59.59 95.11
C GLU A 62 -34.74 59.19 94.10
N LEU A 63 -35.92 58.79 94.59
CA LEU A 63 -37.07 58.41 93.75
C LEU A 63 -37.66 59.61 92.96
N LEU A 64 -37.59 60.82 93.52
CA LEU A 64 -38.01 62.04 92.83
C LEU A 64 -37.04 62.44 91.71
N TRP A 65 -35.74 62.18 91.90
CA TRP A 65 -34.73 62.43 90.88
C TRP A 65 -34.90 61.50 89.69
N GLU A 66 -35.09 60.19 89.92
CA GLU A 66 -35.33 59.21 88.85
C GLU A 66 -36.62 59.52 88.06
N HIS A 67 -37.69 59.93 88.73
CA HIS A 67 -38.94 60.31 88.06
C HIS A 67 -38.78 61.53 87.16
N ARG A 68 -37.89 62.47 87.51
CA ARG A 68 -37.63 63.67 86.72
C ARG A 68 -36.83 63.34 85.45
N GLU A 69 -35.86 62.44 85.57
CA GLU A 69 -35.03 62.01 84.44
C GLU A 69 -35.85 61.22 83.40
N LEU A 70 -36.77 60.38 83.86
CA LEU A 70 -37.75 59.67 83.01
C LEU A 70 -38.72 60.61 82.28
N ALA A 71 -39.14 61.70 82.93
CA ALA A 71 -40.02 62.69 82.32
C ALA A 71 -39.30 63.47 81.19
N GLU A 72 -38.03 63.84 81.38
CA GLU A 72 -37.23 64.51 80.35
C GLU A 72 -36.86 63.59 79.17
N ALA A 73 -36.68 62.30 79.42
CA ALA A 73 -36.46 61.31 78.36
C ALA A 73 -37.71 61.09 77.50
N HIS A 74 -38.91 61.15 78.11
CA HIS A 74 -40.17 61.01 77.38
C HIS A 74 -40.44 62.20 76.44
N ASP A 75 -40.07 63.42 76.85
CA ASP A 75 -40.25 64.63 76.03
C ASP A 75 -39.32 64.68 74.81
N LYS A 76 -38.13 64.05 74.89
CA LYS A 76 -37.20 63.93 73.75
C LYS A 76 -37.59 62.85 72.74
N CYS A 77 -38.52 61.96 73.09
CA CYS A 77 -39.00 60.88 72.22
C CYS A 77 -40.25 61.26 71.40
N GLN A 78 -40.66 62.53 71.42
CA GLN A 78 -41.82 62.96 70.64
C GLN A 78 -41.50 63.13 69.14
N VAL A 79 -42.13 62.23 68.38
CA VAL A 79 -42.66 62.38 67.01
C VAL A 79 -41.63 62.31 65.87
N ILE A 80 -41.43 61.10 65.34
CA ILE A 80 -41.23 60.97 63.88
C ILE A 80 -42.51 61.54 63.24
N PRO A 81 -42.43 62.59 62.40
CA PRO A 81 -43.61 63.18 61.78
C PRO A 81 -44.39 62.09 61.04
N GLU A 82 -45.72 62.02 61.20
CA GLU A 82 -46.58 61.08 60.46
C GLU A 82 -46.31 61.14 58.94
N ALA A 83 -45.94 62.32 58.41
CA ALA A 83 -45.51 62.50 57.03
C ALA A 83 -44.28 61.66 56.61
N SER A 84 -43.35 61.38 57.54
CA SER A 84 -42.19 60.51 57.28
C SER A 84 -42.56 59.02 57.33
N ILE A 85 -43.59 58.66 58.09
CA ILE A 85 -44.13 57.29 58.11
C ILE A 85 -44.89 57.00 56.82
N ASP A 86 -45.66 57.97 56.32
CA ASP A 86 -46.40 57.82 55.06
C ASP A 86 -45.46 57.78 53.83
N ALA A 87 -44.37 58.57 53.83
CA ALA A 87 -43.34 58.47 52.79
C ALA A 87 -42.63 57.09 52.78
N LEU A 88 -42.33 56.53 53.96
CA LEU A 88 -41.74 55.18 54.05
C LEU A 88 -42.73 54.08 53.65
N ARG A 89 -44.02 54.24 53.96
CA ARG A 89 -45.09 53.34 53.47
C ARG A 89 -45.22 53.42 51.96
N GLU A 90 -45.15 54.61 51.37
CA GLU A 90 -45.19 54.78 49.92
C GLU A 90 -43.98 54.11 49.25
N GLN A 91 -42.76 54.30 49.77
CA GLN A 91 -41.56 53.60 49.30
C GLN A 91 -41.67 52.08 49.45
N LEU A 92 -42.21 51.58 50.57
CA LEU A 92 -42.46 50.16 50.76
C LEU A 92 -43.44 49.61 49.72
N THR A 93 -44.52 50.35 49.42
CA THR A 93 -45.47 49.93 48.38
C THR A 93 -44.85 50.01 46.98
N ALA A 94 -44.00 50.99 46.69
CA ALA A 94 -43.29 51.10 45.43
C ALA A 94 -42.29 49.94 45.25
N ALA A 95 -41.48 49.66 46.27
CA ALA A 95 -40.56 48.52 46.28
C ALA A 95 -41.31 47.18 46.17
N GLN A 96 -42.48 47.05 46.80
CA GLN A 96 -43.31 45.86 46.67
C GLN A 96 -43.86 45.69 45.25
N ARG A 97 -44.31 46.77 44.61
CA ARG A 97 -44.74 46.75 43.20
C ARG A 97 -43.60 46.38 42.25
N GLU A 98 -42.40 46.92 42.47
CA GLU A 98 -41.21 46.60 41.69
C GLU A 98 -40.81 45.13 41.85
N LYS A 99 -40.82 44.62 43.09
CA LYS A 99 -40.62 43.19 43.36
C LYS A 99 -41.65 42.32 42.62
N ASP A 100 -42.93 42.67 42.69
CA ASP A 100 -43.98 41.91 42.01
C ASP A 100 -43.82 41.98 40.48
N GLN A 101 -43.36 43.10 39.94
CA GLN A 101 -43.03 43.26 38.53
C GLN A 101 -41.85 42.38 38.12
N LEU A 102 -40.75 42.37 38.89
CA LEU A 102 -39.59 41.53 38.64
C LEU A 102 -39.94 40.04 38.72
N ILE A 103 -40.82 39.64 39.66
CA ILE A 103 -41.30 38.26 39.74
C ILE A 103 -42.06 37.87 38.46
N ARG A 104 -42.92 38.76 37.95
CA ARG A 104 -43.65 38.50 36.69
C ARG A 104 -42.70 38.41 35.50
N GLN A 105 -41.77 39.35 35.36
CA GLN A 105 -40.77 39.32 34.29
C GLN A 105 -39.92 38.04 34.34
N HIS A 106 -39.46 37.65 35.52
CA HIS A 106 -38.71 36.39 35.68
C HIS A 106 -39.54 35.15 35.34
N GLN A 107 -40.84 35.14 35.69
CA GLN A 107 -41.74 34.05 35.33
C GLN A 107 -41.99 33.99 33.82
N GLU A 108 -42.16 35.14 33.17
CA GLU A 108 -42.29 35.26 31.72
C GLU A 108 -41.03 34.76 31.01
N GLU A 109 -39.85 35.21 31.42
CA GLU A 109 -38.55 34.74 30.90
C GLU A 109 -38.35 33.24 31.11
N LEU A 110 -38.69 32.71 32.29
CA LEU A 110 -38.63 31.27 32.55
C LEU A 110 -39.58 30.49 31.65
N SER A 111 -40.77 31.01 31.39
CA SER A 111 -41.73 30.37 30.49
C SER A 111 -41.23 30.39 29.04
N ALA A 112 -40.66 31.51 28.59
CA ALA A 112 -40.08 31.67 27.26
C ALA A 112 -38.85 30.77 27.05
N HIS A 113 -37.99 30.64 28.07
CA HIS A 113 -36.87 29.70 28.03
C HIS A 113 -37.33 28.24 28.00
N LYS A 114 -38.39 27.90 28.75
CA LYS A 114 -38.96 26.55 28.71
C LYS A 114 -39.54 26.23 27.34
N THR A 115 -40.26 27.14 26.70
CA THR A 115 -40.80 26.92 25.35
C THR A 115 -39.68 26.80 24.32
N SER A 116 -38.69 27.70 24.33
CA SER A 116 -37.54 27.61 23.42
C SER A 116 -36.75 26.32 23.60
N TYR A 117 -36.59 25.86 24.86
CA TYR A 117 -35.91 24.59 25.14
C TYR A 117 -36.67 23.39 24.57
N GLN A 118 -38.00 23.35 24.72
CA GLN A 118 -38.81 22.26 24.15
C GLN A 118 -38.78 22.28 22.62
N GLU A 119 -38.81 23.46 22.01
CA GLU A 119 -38.69 23.61 20.55
C GLU A 119 -37.33 23.11 20.06
N LEU A 120 -36.22 23.58 20.63
CA LEU A 120 -34.88 23.10 20.31
C LEU A 120 -34.73 21.58 20.52
N LYS A 121 -35.31 21.04 21.60
CA LYS A 121 -35.33 19.60 21.85
C LYS A 121 -36.09 18.85 20.75
N SER A 122 -37.24 19.35 20.32
CA SER A 122 -38.01 18.74 19.24
C SER A 122 -37.26 18.80 17.90
N GLN A 123 -36.61 19.92 17.59
CA GLN A 123 -35.78 20.09 16.39
C GLN A 123 -34.59 19.14 16.40
N LEU A 124 -33.91 18.97 17.53
CA LEU A 124 -32.79 18.05 17.66
C LEU A 124 -33.22 16.60 17.44
N ILE A 125 -34.35 16.19 17.99
CA ILE A 125 -34.92 14.84 17.77
C ILE A 125 -35.26 14.65 16.29
N GLN A 126 -35.90 15.64 15.66
CA GLN A 126 -36.27 15.57 14.25
C GLN A 126 -35.04 15.47 13.34
N LEU A 127 -34.03 16.32 13.56
CA LEU A 127 -32.77 16.25 12.83
C LEU A 127 -32.06 14.91 13.03
N GLY A 128 -32.08 14.35 14.24
CA GLY A 128 -31.54 13.02 14.50
C GLY A 128 -32.25 11.91 13.72
N LEU A 129 -33.58 11.98 13.61
CA LEU A 129 -34.38 11.04 12.81
C LEU A 129 -34.11 11.17 11.32
N ASP A 130 -34.04 12.40 10.80
CA ASP A 130 -33.81 12.64 9.38
C ASP A 130 -32.38 12.25 8.97
N HIS A 131 -31.39 12.52 9.83
CA HIS A 131 -30.03 12.03 9.63
C HIS A 131 -29.96 10.50 9.63
N ALA A 132 -30.64 9.83 10.57
CA ALA A 132 -30.68 8.36 10.62
C ALA A 132 -31.35 7.76 9.37
N LYS A 133 -32.39 8.40 8.84
CA LYS A 133 -33.03 7.99 7.58
C LYS A 133 -32.10 8.17 6.39
N ALA A 134 -31.44 9.32 6.30
CA ALA A 134 -30.49 9.60 5.22
C ALA A 134 -29.32 8.62 5.23
N LEU A 135 -28.79 8.29 6.42
CA LEU A 135 -27.72 7.32 6.59
C LEU A 135 -28.14 5.92 6.14
N LYS A 136 -29.33 5.45 6.55
CA LYS A 136 -29.88 4.17 6.08
C LYS A 136 -30.10 4.13 4.56
N ALA A 137 -30.57 5.23 3.97
CA ALA A 137 -30.75 5.31 2.52
C ALA A 137 -29.41 5.27 1.78
N ALA A 138 -28.39 5.97 2.29
CA ALA A 138 -27.05 5.94 1.73
C ALA A 138 -26.39 4.55 1.87
N GLU A 139 -26.58 3.87 2.99
CA GLU A 139 -26.12 2.49 3.20
C GLU A 139 -26.79 1.51 2.21
N ALA A 140 -28.11 1.64 2.00
CA ALA A 140 -28.84 0.81 1.06
C ALA A 140 -28.40 1.06 -0.40
N ASP A 141 -28.20 2.32 -0.80
CA ASP A 141 -27.69 2.69 -2.12
C ASP A 141 -26.26 2.19 -2.34
N ALA A 142 -25.39 2.30 -1.33
CA ALA A 142 -24.03 1.77 -1.39
C ALA A 142 -24.00 0.23 -1.48
N ALA A 143 -24.89 -0.46 -0.74
CA ALA A 143 -25.03 -1.90 -0.84
C ALA A 143 -25.48 -2.34 -2.23
N ALA A 144 -26.50 -1.68 -2.80
CA ALA A 144 -26.97 -1.97 -4.15
C ALA A 144 -25.87 -1.79 -5.21
N LYS A 145 -25.07 -0.71 -5.10
CA LYS A 145 -23.93 -0.47 -6.00
C LYS A 145 -22.82 -1.52 -5.86
N MET A 146 -22.58 -2.01 -4.64
CA MET A 146 -21.62 -3.09 -4.41
C MET A 146 -22.10 -4.41 -5.01
N ASP A 147 -23.39 -4.73 -4.87
CA ASP A 147 -23.98 -5.94 -5.46
C ASP A 147 -23.92 -5.92 -7.00
N GLU A 148 -24.26 -4.77 -7.62
CA GLU A 148 -24.13 -4.56 -9.07
C GLU A 148 -22.67 -4.70 -9.53
N ALA A 149 -21.72 -4.08 -8.82
CA ALA A 149 -20.30 -4.21 -9.14
C ALA A 149 -19.77 -5.64 -8.98
N LEU A 150 -20.29 -6.41 -8.02
CA LEU A 150 -19.95 -7.82 -7.83
C LEU A 150 -20.51 -8.69 -8.96
N GLU A 151 -21.73 -8.42 -9.41
CA GLU A 151 -22.33 -9.09 -10.57
C GLU A 151 -21.54 -8.81 -11.85
N ASP A 152 -21.21 -7.55 -12.11
CA ASP A 152 -20.38 -7.14 -13.24
C ASP A 152 -18.98 -7.78 -13.21
N ALA A 153 -18.34 -7.79 -12.04
CA ALA A 153 -17.05 -8.45 -11.87
C ALA A 153 -17.13 -9.96 -12.10
N SER A 154 -18.18 -10.61 -11.60
CA SER A 154 -18.43 -12.03 -11.84
C SER A 154 -18.61 -12.31 -13.33
N ASN A 155 -19.45 -11.53 -14.02
CA ASN A 155 -19.67 -11.65 -15.46
C ASN A 155 -18.38 -11.44 -16.27
N ALA A 156 -17.59 -10.42 -15.93
CA ALA A 156 -16.29 -10.18 -16.56
C ALA A 156 -15.32 -11.35 -16.36
N THR A 157 -15.31 -11.98 -15.19
CA THR A 157 -14.45 -13.16 -14.94
C THR A 157 -14.86 -14.37 -15.76
N VAL A 158 -16.16 -14.55 -16.03
CA VAL A 158 -16.66 -15.62 -16.90
C VAL A 158 -16.22 -15.39 -18.34
N VAL A 159 -16.35 -14.16 -18.85
CA VAL A 159 -15.89 -13.79 -20.20
C VAL A 159 -14.38 -14.02 -20.35
N LEU A 160 -13.57 -13.54 -19.40
CA LEU A 160 -12.12 -13.72 -19.45
C LEU A 160 -11.71 -15.20 -19.40
N ARG A 161 -12.43 -16.05 -18.65
CA ARG A 161 -12.18 -17.50 -18.65
C ARG A 161 -12.48 -18.14 -20.00
N ALA A 162 -13.57 -17.76 -20.65
CA ALA A 162 -13.90 -18.25 -21.99
C ALA A 162 -12.84 -17.82 -23.02
N GLU A 163 -12.40 -16.56 -22.98
CA GLU A 163 -11.33 -16.06 -23.86
C GLU A 163 -10.00 -16.80 -23.63
N LEU A 164 -9.63 -17.04 -22.37
CA LEU A 164 -8.43 -17.82 -22.04
C LEU A 164 -8.52 -19.27 -22.54
N GLU A 165 -9.70 -19.90 -22.49
CA GLU A 165 -9.90 -21.25 -23.02
C GLU A 165 -9.75 -21.29 -24.54
N GLU A 166 -10.32 -20.30 -25.25
CA GLU A 166 -10.17 -20.19 -26.71
C GLU A 166 -8.73 -19.92 -27.13
N LEU A 167 -8.00 -19.06 -26.39
CA LEU A 167 -6.57 -18.84 -26.62
C LEU A 167 -5.75 -20.11 -26.35
N ALA A 168 -6.09 -20.89 -25.33
CA ALA A 168 -5.43 -22.17 -25.06
C ALA A 168 -5.66 -23.19 -26.18
N LYS A 169 -6.88 -23.27 -26.72
CA LYS A 169 -7.21 -24.11 -27.89
C LYS A 169 -6.44 -23.67 -29.13
N ALA A 170 -6.40 -22.37 -29.41
CA ALA A 170 -5.67 -21.80 -30.54
C ALA A 170 -4.16 -22.07 -30.43
N ARG A 171 -3.59 -21.90 -29.24
CA ARG A 171 -2.18 -22.18 -28.97
C ARG A 171 -1.85 -23.66 -29.19
N LYS A 172 -2.65 -24.57 -28.64
CA LYS A 172 -2.47 -26.01 -28.85
C LYS A 172 -2.54 -26.37 -30.33
N GLY A 173 -3.51 -25.79 -31.07
CA GLY A 173 -3.61 -25.99 -32.52
C GLY A 173 -2.40 -25.44 -33.30
N ALA A 174 -1.78 -24.34 -32.84
CA ALA A 174 -0.56 -23.81 -33.43
C ALA A 174 0.66 -24.70 -33.13
N GLU A 175 0.79 -25.21 -31.90
CA GLU A 175 1.85 -26.14 -31.49
C GLU A 175 1.78 -27.45 -32.30
N GLU A 176 0.57 -28.00 -32.49
CA GLU A 176 0.36 -29.19 -33.33
C GLU A 176 0.73 -28.94 -34.81
N LYS A 177 0.38 -27.78 -35.37
CA LYS A 177 0.77 -27.40 -36.73
C LYS A 177 2.28 -27.22 -36.86
N ALA A 178 2.94 -26.60 -35.89
CA ALA A 178 4.39 -26.45 -35.87
C ALA A 178 5.10 -27.80 -35.82
N ALA A 179 4.61 -28.73 -34.99
CA ALA A 179 5.15 -30.09 -34.92
C ALA A 179 5.01 -30.84 -36.25
N ARG A 180 3.85 -30.72 -36.93
CA ARG A 180 3.64 -31.30 -38.26
C ARG A 180 4.60 -30.73 -39.31
N LEU A 181 4.77 -29.41 -39.35
CA LEU A 181 5.70 -28.76 -40.28
C LEU A 181 7.15 -29.17 -40.02
N GLU A 182 7.54 -29.36 -38.75
CA GLU A 182 8.87 -29.85 -38.40
C GLU A 182 9.10 -31.28 -38.90
N GLU A 183 8.09 -32.16 -38.77
CA GLU A 183 8.14 -33.52 -39.29
C GLU A 183 8.20 -33.54 -40.82
N GLU A 184 7.36 -32.76 -41.49
CA GLU A 184 7.37 -32.59 -42.95
C GLU A 184 8.73 -32.04 -43.44
N GLN A 185 9.33 -31.10 -42.71
CA GLN A 185 10.66 -30.58 -43.04
C GLN A 185 11.75 -31.64 -42.88
N LYS A 186 11.69 -32.47 -41.82
CA LYS A 186 12.62 -33.60 -41.63
C LYS A 186 12.50 -34.60 -42.78
N GLU A 187 11.28 -34.88 -43.22
CA GLU A 187 11.01 -35.76 -44.36
C GLU A 187 11.54 -35.18 -45.68
N CYS A 188 11.28 -33.90 -45.96
CA CYS A 188 11.84 -33.21 -47.12
C CYS A 188 13.38 -33.25 -47.11
N ASN A 189 14.01 -32.94 -45.98
CA ASN A 189 15.46 -32.99 -45.84
C ASN A 189 15.99 -34.40 -46.14
N ARG A 190 15.34 -35.44 -45.61
CA ARG A 190 15.69 -36.84 -45.90
C ARG A 190 15.60 -37.16 -47.39
N LEU A 191 14.51 -36.76 -48.05
CA LEU A 191 14.32 -37.00 -49.49
C LEU A 191 15.36 -36.27 -50.34
N VAL A 192 15.72 -35.03 -49.98
CA VAL A 192 16.79 -34.29 -50.65
C VAL A 192 18.11 -35.04 -50.59
N LEU A 193 18.52 -35.47 -49.39
CA LEU A 193 19.78 -36.19 -49.19
C LEU A 193 19.79 -37.52 -49.98
N GLN A 194 18.68 -38.26 -49.94
CA GLN A 194 18.53 -39.51 -50.70
C GLN A 194 18.63 -39.26 -52.20
N THR A 195 17.97 -38.22 -52.70
CA THR A 195 17.97 -37.90 -54.14
C THR A 195 19.33 -37.43 -54.61
N ASP A 196 20.03 -36.60 -53.82
CA ASP A 196 21.40 -36.17 -54.14
C ASP A 196 22.38 -37.35 -54.13
N THR A 197 22.24 -38.26 -53.15
CA THR A 197 23.02 -39.50 -53.09
C THR A 197 22.77 -40.38 -54.31
N LEU A 198 21.51 -40.53 -54.75
CA LEU A 198 21.17 -41.29 -55.96
C LEU A 198 21.73 -40.61 -57.21
N ALA A 199 21.60 -39.30 -57.33
CA ALA A 199 22.14 -38.53 -58.46
C ALA A 199 23.67 -38.66 -58.55
N TYR A 200 24.38 -38.63 -57.41
CA TYR A 200 25.80 -38.90 -57.35
C TYR A 200 26.17 -40.30 -57.85
N ARG A 201 25.43 -41.32 -57.42
CA ARG A 201 25.67 -42.72 -57.84
C ARG A 201 25.43 -42.93 -59.33
N LEU A 202 24.41 -42.29 -59.89
CA LEU A 202 24.08 -42.41 -61.31
C LEU A 202 25.05 -41.61 -62.19
N PHE A 203 25.53 -40.46 -61.72
CA PHE A 203 26.39 -39.56 -62.48
C PHE A 203 27.58 -39.06 -61.64
N PRO A 204 28.60 -39.90 -61.40
CA PRO A 204 29.74 -39.53 -60.55
C PRO A 204 30.49 -38.29 -61.06
N ASP A 205 30.58 -38.11 -62.38
CA ASP A 205 31.30 -36.98 -63.00
C ASP A 205 30.66 -35.62 -62.67
N SER A 206 29.36 -35.61 -62.34
CA SER A 206 28.65 -34.40 -61.90
C SER A 206 29.14 -33.88 -60.53
N GLN A 207 29.89 -34.69 -59.77
CA GLN A 207 30.34 -34.34 -58.43
C GLN A 207 31.22 -33.09 -58.41
N ARG A 208 32.13 -32.94 -59.38
CA ARG A 208 33.01 -31.76 -59.46
C ARG A 208 32.21 -30.46 -59.61
N PHE A 209 31.16 -30.49 -60.44
CA PHE A 209 30.25 -29.36 -60.62
C PHE A 209 29.42 -29.07 -59.37
N ALA A 210 28.94 -30.12 -58.70
CA ALA A 210 28.16 -29.99 -57.47
C ALA A 210 28.97 -29.34 -56.34
N VAL A 211 30.19 -29.86 -56.08
CA VAL A 211 31.12 -29.33 -55.07
C VAL A 211 31.44 -27.87 -55.36
N LYS A 212 31.88 -27.56 -56.59
CA LYS A 212 32.19 -26.19 -57.01
C LYS A 212 31.03 -25.21 -56.73
N LYS A 213 29.79 -25.62 -57.05
CA LYS A 213 28.62 -24.77 -56.83
C LYS A 213 28.26 -24.59 -55.36
N VAL A 214 28.43 -25.63 -54.54
CA VAL A 214 28.24 -25.54 -53.08
C VAL A 214 29.30 -24.62 -52.46
N ASP A 215 30.56 -24.76 -52.86
CA ASP A 215 31.67 -23.97 -52.34
C ASP A 215 31.58 -22.49 -52.75
N GLU A 216 31.23 -22.19 -54.01
CA GLU A 216 30.94 -20.82 -54.48
C GLU A 216 29.89 -20.16 -53.58
N ARG A 217 28.83 -20.90 -53.27
CA ARG A 217 27.71 -20.41 -52.46
C ARG A 217 28.09 -20.24 -50.99
N ARG A 218 28.85 -21.18 -50.41
CA ARG A 218 29.35 -21.09 -49.04
C ARG A 218 30.32 -19.93 -48.87
N THR A 219 31.20 -19.72 -49.85
CA THR A 219 32.13 -18.59 -49.91
C THR A 219 31.36 -17.27 -49.98
N ALA A 220 30.33 -17.17 -50.83
CA ALA A 220 29.48 -15.98 -50.91
C ALA A 220 28.73 -15.68 -49.60
N GLN A 221 28.50 -16.69 -48.75
CA GLN A 221 27.86 -16.52 -47.43
C GLN A 221 28.86 -16.32 -46.28
N GLY A 222 30.16 -16.20 -46.58
CA GLY A 222 31.21 -16.09 -45.56
C GLY A 222 31.42 -17.38 -44.75
N GLN A 223 30.92 -18.52 -45.24
CA GLN A 223 30.97 -19.85 -44.62
C GLN A 223 32.00 -20.74 -45.33
N ALA A 224 33.20 -20.23 -45.60
CA ALA A 224 34.24 -20.92 -46.37
C ALA A 224 34.87 -22.16 -45.66
N ASN A 225 34.30 -22.60 -44.52
CA ASN A 225 34.81 -23.76 -43.79
C ASN A 225 34.44 -25.07 -44.50
N LEU A 226 35.40 -25.61 -45.26
CA LEU A 226 35.34 -26.91 -45.94
C LEU A 226 35.14 -28.11 -44.98
N ALA A 227 35.43 -27.92 -43.68
CA ALA A 227 35.29 -28.96 -42.66
C ALA A 227 33.85 -29.19 -42.18
N VAL A 228 32.90 -28.31 -42.53
CA VAL A 228 31.50 -28.43 -42.07
C VAL A 228 30.71 -29.37 -43.01
N PRO A 229 30.02 -30.40 -42.48
CA PRO A 229 29.15 -31.26 -43.27
C PRO A 229 28.14 -30.47 -44.10
N TRP A 230 27.73 -31.02 -45.24
CA TRP A 230 26.72 -30.40 -46.09
C TRP A 230 25.37 -30.30 -45.36
N THR A 231 24.80 -29.10 -45.36
CA THR A 231 23.44 -28.89 -44.85
C THR A 231 22.43 -29.44 -45.86
N PRO A 232 21.18 -29.72 -45.45
CA PRO A 232 20.14 -30.14 -46.41
C PRO A 232 19.97 -29.16 -47.58
N TYR A 233 20.20 -27.87 -47.34
CA TYR A 233 20.13 -26.86 -48.38
C TYR A 233 21.37 -26.85 -49.30
N ASP A 234 22.55 -27.22 -48.79
CA ASP A 234 23.72 -27.48 -49.65
C ASP A 234 23.47 -28.66 -50.59
N HIS A 235 22.85 -29.73 -50.11
CA HIS A 235 22.44 -30.86 -50.95
C HIS A 235 21.42 -30.46 -52.03
N LEU A 236 20.51 -29.52 -51.75
CA LEU A 236 19.61 -28.96 -52.78
C LEU A 236 20.40 -28.19 -53.85
N VAL A 237 21.39 -27.39 -53.46
CA VAL A 237 22.27 -26.68 -54.41
C VAL A 237 23.06 -27.68 -55.24
N ALA A 238 23.67 -28.68 -54.62
CA ALA A 238 24.39 -29.75 -55.29
C ALA A 238 23.49 -30.44 -56.32
N LEU A 239 22.29 -30.85 -55.92
CA LEU A 239 21.32 -31.50 -56.81
C LEU A 239 20.93 -30.61 -57.99
N SER A 240 20.71 -29.31 -57.76
CA SER A 240 20.43 -28.35 -58.84
C SER A 240 21.60 -28.19 -59.82
N ALA A 241 22.83 -28.24 -59.32
CA ALA A 241 24.05 -28.18 -60.12
C ALA A 241 24.23 -29.44 -60.96
N ARG A 242 23.98 -30.63 -60.38
CA ARG A 242 24.00 -31.91 -61.11
C ARG A 242 22.95 -31.92 -62.23
N VAL A 243 21.71 -31.52 -61.94
CA VAL A 243 20.64 -31.45 -62.96
C VAL A 243 20.99 -30.47 -64.07
N SER A 244 21.57 -29.31 -63.72
CA SER A 244 22.04 -28.35 -64.72
C SER A 244 23.16 -28.92 -65.60
N HIS A 245 24.11 -29.65 -65.00
CA HIS A 245 25.18 -30.33 -65.74
C HIS A 245 24.63 -31.40 -66.69
N MET A 246 23.69 -32.23 -66.24
CA MET A 246 23.02 -33.23 -67.08
C MET A 246 22.26 -32.58 -68.24
N ARG A 247 21.55 -31.47 -68.00
CA ARG A 247 20.87 -30.72 -69.07
C ARG A 247 21.85 -30.14 -70.08
N ALA A 248 23.04 -29.70 -69.65
CA ALA A 248 24.06 -29.22 -70.57
C ALA A 248 24.62 -30.34 -71.44
N ILE A 249 24.84 -31.52 -70.86
CA ILE A 249 25.25 -32.73 -71.59
C ILE A 249 24.17 -33.11 -72.62
N ASP A 250 22.91 -33.21 -72.18
CA ASP A 250 21.77 -33.59 -73.03
C ASP A 250 21.60 -32.65 -74.24
N ARG A 251 21.68 -31.33 -74.01
CA ARG A 251 21.59 -30.33 -75.08
C ARG A 251 22.70 -30.44 -76.12
N ASN A 252 23.92 -30.78 -75.69
CA ASN A 252 25.07 -30.83 -76.59
C ASN A 252 25.27 -32.21 -77.20
N LEU A 253 24.55 -33.24 -76.74
CA LEU A 253 24.77 -34.62 -77.14
C LEU A 253 24.55 -34.85 -78.65
N SER A 254 23.61 -34.12 -79.26
CA SER A 254 23.33 -34.17 -80.69
C SER A 254 24.48 -33.62 -81.54
N ASP A 255 25.21 -32.66 -81.01
CA ASP A 255 26.20 -31.87 -81.76
C ASP A 255 27.61 -32.48 -81.64
N ILE A 256 27.82 -33.35 -80.65
CA ILE A 256 29.11 -34.02 -80.40
C ILE A 256 29.67 -34.73 -81.64
N PRO A 257 28.90 -35.52 -82.42
CA PRO A 257 29.41 -36.19 -83.61
C PRO A 257 29.87 -35.21 -84.70
N ASP A 258 29.13 -34.12 -84.90
CA ASP A 258 29.44 -33.10 -85.90
C ASP A 258 30.69 -32.31 -85.49
N VAL A 259 30.78 -31.88 -84.23
CA VAL A 259 31.95 -31.19 -83.68
C VAL A 259 33.18 -32.09 -83.71
N ALA A 260 33.06 -33.37 -83.35
CA ALA A 260 34.16 -34.32 -83.40
C ALA A 260 34.65 -34.55 -84.84
N THR A 261 33.74 -34.61 -85.81
CA THR A 261 34.07 -34.74 -87.23
C THR A 261 34.79 -33.51 -87.76
N GLN A 262 34.32 -32.31 -87.40
CA GLN A 262 34.98 -31.06 -87.77
C GLN A 262 36.39 -30.98 -87.18
N LEU A 263 36.54 -31.28 -85.89
CA LEU A 263 37.82 -31.30 -85.20
C LEU A 263 38.80 -32.30 -85.83
N PHE A 264 38.32 -33.49 -86.22
CA PHE A 264 39.13 -34.48 -86.91
C PHE A 264 39.67 -33.95 -88.24
N ARG A 265 38.79 -33.38 -89.09
CA ARG A 265 39.19 -32.79 -90.39
C ARG A 265 40.24 -31.69 -90.22
N THR A 266 40.13 -30.91 -89.14
CA THR A 266 41.10 -29.86 -88.83
C THR A 266 42.45 -30.44 -88.41
N LEU A 267 42.49 -31.47 -87.57
CA LEU A 267 43.75 -32.02 -87.03
C LEU A 267 44.50 -32.94 -88.01
N TRP A 268 43.79 -33.57 -88.95
CA TRP A 268 44.34 -34.46 -89.98
C TRP A 268 43.85 -34.07 -91.38
N PRO A 269 44.30 -32.92 -91.91
CA PRO A 269 43.89 -32.45 -93.23
C PRO A 269 44.37 -33.45 -94.30
N GLY A 270 43.43 -33.97 -95.09
CA GLY A 270 43.68 -34.94 -96.15
C GLY A 270 43.50 -36.40 -95.76
N GLU A 271 43.25 -36.71 -94.48
CA GLU A 271 42.83 -38.05 -94.05
C GLU A 271 41.30 -38.18 -94.18
N GLU A 272 40.83 -39.33 -94.66
CA GLU A 272 39.39 -39.60 -94.72
C GLU A 272 38.81 -39.68 -93.31
N VAL A 273 37.66 -39.04 -93.10
CA VAL A 273 36.97 -39.06 -91.81
C VAL A 273 36.49 -40.48 -91.53
N PRO A 274 36.83 -41.08 -90.38
CA PRO A 274 36.34 -42.41 -90.04
C PRO A 274 34.81 -42.49 -90.01
N ASP A 275 34.24 -43.56 -90.56
CA ASP A 275 32.79 -43.73 -90.73
C ASP A 275 32.02 -43.94 -89.42
N THR A 276 32.70 -44.19 -88.30
CA THR A 276 32.07 -44.42 -87.00
C THR A 276 32.64 -43.51 -85.92
N PHE A 277 31.75 -43.01 -85.07
CA PHE A 277 32.12 -42.12 -83.97
C PHE A 277 33.14 -42.74 -83.01
N SER A 278 33.10 -44.06 -82.80
CA SER A 278 34.10 -44.77 -81.98
C SER A 278 35.51 -44.62 -82.54
N LEU A 279 35.68 -44.75 -83.87
CA LEU A 279 36.97 -44.57 -84.52
C LEU A 279 37.44 -43.12 -84.49
N ILE A 280 36.53 -42.16 -84.67
CA ILE A 280 36.83 -40.73 -84.51
C ILE A 280 37.30 -40.45 -83.08
N SER A 281 36.57 -40.94 -82.07
CA SER A 281 36.91 -40.78 -80.64
C SER A 281 38.28 -41.38 -80.29
N ASP A 282 38.54 -42.62 -80.73
CA ASP A 282 39.85 -43.25 -80.50
C ASP A 282 40.99 -42.48 -81.17
N ARG A 283 40.73 -41.86 -82.32
CA ARG A 283 41.75 -41.05 -82.99
C ARG A 283 41.95 -39.69 -82.32
N LEU A 284 40.87 -39.08 -81.84
CA LEU A 284 40.90 -37.85 -81.05
C LEU A 284 41.59 -38.01 -79.69
N LYS A 285 41.66 -39.21 -79.10
CA LYS A 285 42.52 -39.44 -77.92
C LYS A 285 43.99 -39.11 -78.19
N GLY A 286 44.44 -39.21 -79.45
CA GLY A 286 45.78 -38.83 -79.90
C GLY A 286 45.93 -37.36 -80.31
N ALA A 287 44.86 -36.56 -80.28
CA ALA A 287 44.84 -35.18 -80.76
C ALA A 287 45.93 -34.31 -80.11
N GLY A 288 46.15 -34.45 -78.80
CA GLY A 288 47.18 -33.69 -78.09
C GLY A 288 48.59 -33.93 -78.61
N LYS A 289 48.92 -35.16 -79.02
CA LYS A 289 50.21 -35.46 -79.65
C LYS A 289 50.31 -34.82 -81.04
N ARG A 290 49.23 -34.89 -81.82
CA ARG A 290 49.17 -34.30 -83.16
C ARG A 290 49.34 -32.78 -83.13
N ILE A 291 48.68 -32.11 -82.19
CA ILE A 291 48.82 -30.66 -81.97
C ILE A 291 50.28 -30.31 -81.64
N ARG A 292 50.95 -31.09 -80.78
CA ARG A 292 52.37 -30.88 -80.48
C ARG A 292 53.29 -31.08 -81.69
N GLU A 293 53.02 -32.09 -82.53
CA GLU A 293 53.75 -32.29 -83.79
C GLU A 293 53.59 -31.11 -84.74
N TRP A 294 52.38 -30.54 -84.82
CA TRP A 294 52.09 -29.34 -85.59
C TRP A 294 52.83 -28.12 -85.05
N GLN A 295 52.80 -27.90 -83.74
CA GLN A 295 53.53 -26.83 -83.09
C GLN A 295 55.04 -26.94 -83.35
N CYS A 296 55.61 -28.14 -83.23
CA CYS A 296 57.02 -28.38 -83.51
C CYS A 296 57.35 -28.16 -85.00
N SER A 297 56.49 -28.63 -85.92
CA SER A 297 56.70 -28.48 -87.37
C SER A 297 56.57 -27.02 -87.81
N ALA A 298 55.63 -26.27 -87.24
CA ALA A 298 55.45 -24.85 -87.47
C ALA A 298 56.65 -24.02 -86.97
N ALA A 299 57.17 -24.36 -85.78
CA ALA A 299 58.38 -23.73 -85.24
C ALA A 299 59.63 -23.98 -86.10
N HIS A 300 59.77 -25.17 -86.70
CA HIS A 300 60.88 -25.49 -87.61
C HIS A 300 60.76 -24.82 -88.99
N ALA A 301 59.54 -24.48 -89.42
CA ALA A 301 59.30 -23.78 -90.68
C ALA A 301 59.56 -22.26 -90.61
N GLY A 302 60.09 -21.75 -89.49
CA GLY A 302 60.41 -20.33 -89.30
C GLY A 302 59.18 -19.41 -89.23
N ALA A 303 58.00 -19.98 -88.96
CA ALA A 303 56.81 -19.19 -88.68
C ALA A 303 56.91 -18.66 -87.23
N ASP A 304 57.51 -17.47 -87.07
CA ASP A 304 57.40 -16.66 -85.85
C ASP A 304 55.95 -16.19 -85.70
N SER A 305 55.06 -17.13 -85.32
CA SER A 305 53.81 -16.95 -84.57
C SER A 305 52.95 -18.23 -84.70
N PRO A 306 53.14 -19.26 -83.86
CA PRO A 306 52.09 -20.25 -83.63
C PRO A 306 51.01 -19.73 -82.66
N SER A 307 51.19 -18.55 -82.05
CA SER A 307 50.43 -18.13 -80.87
C SER A 307 49.07 -17.48 -81.15
N ALA A 308 48.66 -17.27 -82.40
CA ALA A 308 47.45 -16.49 -82.70
C ALA A 308 46.14 -17.30 -82.77
N LEU A 309 46.17 -18.64 -82.72
CA LEU A 309 44.94 -19.45 -82.83
C LEU A 309 44.60 -20.28 -81.59
N LEU A 310 45.47 -20.35 -80.58
CA LEU A 310 45.24 -21.09 -79.34
C LEU A 310 46.00 -20.42 -78.19
N ALA A 311 45.49 -19.28 -77.71
CA ALA A 311 45.71 -18.87 -76.33
C ALA A 311 44.55 -19.43 -75.51
N PRO A 312 44.74 -20.47 -74.68
CA PRO A 312 43.88 -20.69 -73.55
C PRO A 312 44.38 -19.82 -72.39
N ASP A 313 43.64 -18.76 -72.05
CA ASP A 313 43.77 -18.01 -70.78
C ASP A 313 43.37 -18.86 -69.56
N TYR A 314 43.69 -20.16 -69.53
CA TYR A 314 43.38 -21.05 -68.41
C TYR A 314 44.43 -22.14 -68.26
N LEU A 315 45.67 -21.75 -67.95
CA LEU A 315 46.61 -22.57 -67.18
C LEU A 315 47.48 -21.60 -66.36
N ASP A 316 46.92 -21.09 -65.26
CA ASP A 316 47.76 -20.78 -64.11
C ASP A 316 48.13 -22.12 -63.47
N GLU A 317 49.41 -22.44 -63.60
CA GLU A 317 50.13 -23.42 -62.82
C GLU A 317 50.16 -22.90 -61.37
N GLU A 318 49.42 -23.53 -60.45
CA GLU A 318 49.88 -23.58 -59.06
C GLU A 318 50.69 -24.87 -58.91
N GLU A 319 51.99 -24.64 -58.98
CA GLU A 319 53.14 -25.38 -58.48
C GLU A 319 52.85 -26.68 -57.70
N ASP A 320 53.43 -27.77 -58.21
CA ASP A 320 53.80 -28.96 -57.47
C ASP A 320 54.74 -28.57 -56.31
N GLU A 321 54.22 -28.34 -55.11
CA GLU A 321 55.03 -28.41 -53.89
C GLU A 321 55.37 -29.88 -53.60
N ALA A 322 56.67 -30.13 -53.55
CA ALA A 322 57.28 -31.41 -53.30
C ALA A 322 56.77 -32.06 -52.01
N GLU A 323 56.46 -33.35 -52.11
CA GLU A 323 56.37 -34.26 -50.98
C GLU A 323 57.73 -34.29 -50.23
N GLU A 324 57.81 -33.63 -49.08
CA GLU A 324 58.70 -34.04 -47.99
C GLU A 324 57.84 -34.54 -46.81
N GLU A 325 57.82 -35.86 -46.61
CA GLU A 325 57.56 -36.47 -45.30
C GLU A 325 58.89 -37.05 -44.74
N PRO A 326 58.97 -37.47 -43.47
CA PRO A 326 58.87 -36.66 -42.26
C PRO A 326 60.10 -36.91 -41.36
N LEU A 327 60.61 -35.90 -40.67
CA LEU A 327 61.56 -36.10 -39.57
C LEU A 327 60.93 -35.62 -38.28
N GLY A 328 60.52 -36.58 -37.45
CA GLY A 328 60.09 -36.32 -36.09
C GLY A 328 61.26 -35.88 -35.22
N ASP A 329 60.99 -34.97 -34.30
CA ASP A 329 61.48 -35.09 -32.92
C ASP A 329 60.58 -34.29 -31.97
N ALA A 330 60.51 -34.81 -30.76
CA ALA A 330 59.65 -34.50 -29.64
C ALA A 330 59.79 -33.08 -29.10
N GLY A 331 58.74 -32.60 -28.41
CA GLY A 331 58.89 -31.43 -27.54
C GLY A 331 57.60 -30.88 -26.95
N ALA A 332 57.01 -31.62 -26.02
CA ALA A 332 56.31 -31.18 -24.80
C ALA A 332 55.68 -29.76 -24.73
N GLY A 333 54.40 -29.69 -24.35
CA GLY A 333 53.81 -28.46 -23.81
C GLY A 333 52.31 -28.52 -23.59
N ASP A 334 51.87 -29.27 -22.58
CA ASP A 334 50.56 -29.13 -21.95
C ASP A 334 50.35 -27.68 -21.43
N ALA A 335 49.22 -27.04 -21.75
CA ALA A 335 48.37 -26.31 -20.78
C ALA A 335 47.04 -25.80 -21.42
N PRO A 336 45.90 -25.87 -20.68
CA PRO A 336 44.54 -25.56 -21.16
C PRO A 336 44.11 -24.08 -20.91
N PRO A 337 42.94 -23.64 -21.45
CA PRO A 337 42.57 -22.22 -21.54
C PRO A 337 41.99 -21.64 -20.24
N GLU A 338 42.37 -20.39 -19.94
CA GLU A 338 41.75 -19.55 -18.92
C GLU A 338 40.31 -19.17 -19.31
N ALA A 339 39.39 -19.42 -18.39
CA ALA A 339 38.01 -18.92 -18.42
C ALA A 339 37.97 -17.44 -17.97
N PRO A 340 36.99 -16.64 -18.44
CA PRO A 340 36.83 -15.26 -18.01
C PRO A 340 36.25 -15.18 -16.60
N ALA A 341 36.82 -14.28 -15.78
CA ALA A 341 36.37 -13.95 -14.44
C ALA A 341 35.15 -13.01 -14.46
N ALA A 342 34.19 -13.35 -13.58
CA ALA A 342 33.22 -12.54 -12.82
C ALA A 342 32.48 -11.36 -13.48
#